data_AF-A0A8S9R030-F1
#
_entry.id   AF-A0A8S9R030-F1
#
_cell.length_a   1.000
_cell.length_b   1.000
_cell.length_c   1.000
_cell.angle_alpha   90.00
_cell.angle_beta   90.00
_cell.angle_gamma   90.00
#
_symmetry.space_group_name_H-M   'P 1'
#
loop_
_entity.id
_entity.type
_entity.pdbx_description
1 polymer ?
#
loop_
_entity_poly.entity_id
_entity_poly.type
_entity_poly.pdbx_seq_one_letter_code
_entity_poly.pdbx_strand_id
1 'polypeptide(L)'
;MTGSQIFVSRLGLGRNPKIWDQPEAFKPERHLYERDSVGVTLMEPDMRFVIFSTGRRACPGTKIGASMTIMLLARLLQGFEWTLPPGTSQIELVSAESNLFMAKPLVASVKPRLAPHLYPKMQI
;
A
#
# COMPACT_ATOMS: atom_id res chain seq x y z
N MET A 1 -11.54 -0.38 -34.92
CA MET A 1 -10.13 -0.83 -34.84
C MET A 1 -10.09 -2.05 -33.94
N THR A 2 -9.95 -3.23 -34.54
CA THR A 2 -9.86 -4.52 -33.81
C THR A 2 -8.39 -4.91 -33.77
N GLY A 3 -7.87 -5.30 -32.59
CA GLY A 3 -6.46 -5.68 -32.41
C GLY A 3 -5.53 -4.60 -31.85
N SER A 4 -6.05 -3.44 -31.45
CA SER A 4 -5.24 -2.43 -30.74
C SER A 4 -4.85 -2.89 -29.33
N GLN A 5 -3.62 -2.60 -28.92
CA GLN A 5 -3.16 -2.82 -27.54
C GLN A 5 -3.50 -1.61 -26.67
N ILE A 6 -4.09 -1.85 -25.50
CA ILE A 6 -4.47 -0.80 -24.55
C ILE A 6 -3.74 -1.06 -23.24
N PHE A 7 -3.06 -0.03 -22.75
CA PHE A 7 -2.38 -0.04 -21.46
C PHE A 7 -2.98 1.00 -20.53
N VAL A 8 -3.29 0.59 -19.30
CA VAL A 8 -3.76 1.50 -18.24
C VAL A 8 -2.57 1.83 -17.34
N SER A 9 -2.17 3.11 -17.33
CA SER A 9 -1.05 3.57 -16.49
C SER A 9 -1.51 3.73 -15.05
N ARG A 10 -1.14 2.78 -14.18
CA ARG A 10 -1.43 2.82 -12.73
C ARG A 10 -0.78 4.03 -12.06
N LEU A 11 0.49 4.30 -12.38
CA LEU A 11 1.22 5.47 -11.87
C LEU A 11 0.60 6.77 -12.39
N GLY A 12 0.24 6.83 -13.67
CA GLY A 12 -0.38 8.02 -14.25
C GLY A 12 -1.71 8.39 -13.60
N LEU A 13 -2.54 7.39 -13.28
CA LEU A 13 -3.80 7.61 -12.55
C LEU A 13 -3.53 8.06 -11.11
N GLY A 14 -2.69 7.33 -10.38
CA GLY A 14 -2.41 7.61 -8.96
C GLY A 14 -1.66 8.91 -8.71
N ARG A 15 -0.96 9.46 -9.72
CA ARG A 15 -0.17 10.70 -9.62
C ARG A 15 -0.74 11.87 -10.43
N ASN A 16 -1.95 11.75 -10.94
CA ASN A 16 -2.54 12.82 -11.76
C ASN A 16 -2.86 14.06 -10.90
N PRO A 17 -2.17 15.21 -11.10
CA PRO A 17 -2.39 16.41 -10.29
C PRO A 17 -3.77 17.07 -10.54
N LYS A 18 -4.47 16.70 -11.62
CA LYS A 18 -5.84 17.17 -11.87
C LYS A 18 -6.88 16.48 -11.00
N ILE A 19 -6.54 15.32 -10.43
CA ILE A 19 -7.43 14.49 -9.62
C ILE A 19 -6.98 14.50 -8.15
N TRP A 20 -5.66 14.47 -7.92
CA TRP A 20 -5.08 14.40 -6.59
C TRP A 20 -4.38 15.70 -6.24
N ASP A 21 -4.82 16.33 -5.15
CA ASP A 21 -4.03 17.37 -4.48
C ASP A 21 -2.70 16.75 -3.99
N GLN A 22 -1.57 17.42 -4.22
CA GLN A 22 -0.24 16.96 -3.81
C GLN A 22 -0.01 15.46 -4.08
N PRO A 23 0.00 15.02 -5.36
CA PRO A 23 -0.03 13.60 -5.74
C PRO A 23 1.18 12.79 -5.27
N GLU A 24 2.32 13.44 -5.03
CA GLU A 24 3.55 12.79 -4.57
C GLU A 24 3.66 12.72 -3.03
N ALA A 25 2.74 13.36 -2.30
CA ALA A 25 2.75 13.35 -0.84
C ALA A 25 1.96 12.15 -0.30
N PHE A 26 2.54 11.43 0.67
CA PHE A 26 1.82 10.39 1.41
C PHE A 26 0.79 11.04 2.35
N LYS A 27 -0.48 11.03 1.92
CA LYS A 27 -1.62 11.66 2.63
C LYS A 27 -2.78 10.67 2.73
N PRO A 28 -2.74 9.68 3.64
CA PRO A 28 -3.76 8.63 3.74
C PRO A 28 -5.16 9.18 4.09
N GLU A 29 -5.24 10.37 4.69
CA GLU A 29 -6.48 11.03 5.11
C GLU A 29 -7.42 11.33 3.94
N ARG A 30 -6.87 11.48 2.72
CA ARG A 30 -7.68 11.71 1.50
C ARG A 30 -8.66 10.58 1.22
N HIS A 31 -8.39 9.37 1.72
CA HIS A 31 -9.25 8.20 1.52
C HIS A 31 -10.28 8.02 2.64
N LEU A 32 -10.25 8.85 3.69
CA LEU A 32 -11.14 8.70 4.85
C LEU A 32 -12.46 9.47 4.72
N TYR A 33 -12.51 10.55 3.93
CA TYR A 33 -13.60 11.54 3.98
C TYR A 33 -14.29 11.85 2.64
N GLU A 34 -13.89 11.21 1.54
CA GLU A 34 -14.26 11.68 0.20
C GLU A 34 -15.72 11.43 -0.25
N ARG A 35 -16.55 10.62 0.45
CA ARG A 35 -17.88 10.24 -0.08
C ARG A 35 -18.99 9.92 0.93
N ASP A 36 -19.09 10.59 2.08
CA ASP A 36 -20.17 10.33 3.07
C ASP A 36 -20.32 8.83 3.45
N SER A 37 -19.29 8.03 3.15
CA SER A 37 -19.32 6.58 3.22
C SER A 37 -18.64 6.17 4.50
N VAL A 38 -19.38 5.42 5.31
CA VAL A 38 -18.88 4.79 6.53
C VAL A 38 -17.90 3.67 6.15
N GLY A 39 -16.68 4.01 5.71
CA GLY A 39 -15.59 3.06 5.47
C GLY A 39 -14.74 3.31 4.23
N VAL A 40 -13.51 2.79 4.28
CA VAL A 40 -12.55 2.77 3.17
C VAL A 40 -12.88 1.59 2.25
N THR A 41 -13.14 1.86 0.96
CA THR A 41 -13.36 0.82 -0.06
C THR A 41 -12.12 0.64 -0.93
N LEU A 42 -11.85 -0.60 -1.33
CA LEU A 42 -10.78 -0.93 -2.30
C LEU A 42 -11.26 -0.86 -3.75
N MET A 43 -12.57 -0.66 -3.96
CA MET A 43 -13.16 -0.47 -5.28
C MET A 43 -13.31 1.02 -5.55
N GLU A 44 -12.75 1.50 -6.66
CA GLU A 44 -12.88 2.88 -7.13
C GLU A 44 -13.70 2.92 -8.43
N PRO A 45 -14.99 3.27 -8.34
CA PRO A 45 -15.85 3.36 -9.52
C PRO A 45 -15.36 4.37 -10.54
N ASP A 46 -14.79 5.49 -10.08
CA ASP A 46 -14.36 6.60 -10.93
C ASP A 46 -12.96 6.40 -11.52
N MET A 47 -12.33 5.23 -11.29
CA MET A 47 -10.99 4.88 -11.80
C MET A 47 -9.91 5.93 -11.53
N ARG A 48 -10.04 6.73 -10.47
CA ARG A 48 -9.04 7.73 -10.05
C ARG A 48 -7.69 7.08 -9.73
N PHE A 49 -7.72 5.81 -9.35
CA PHE A 49 -6.59 4.91 -9.25
C PHE A 49 -7.04 3.46 -9.51
N VAL A 50 -6.08 2.56 -9.76
CA VAL A 50 -6.35 1.13 -10.00
C VAL A 50 -5.38 0.27 -9.21
N ILE A 51 -5.88 -0.44 -8.19
CA ILE A 51 -5.10 -1.41 -7.41
C ILE A 51 -5.26 -2.81 -7.99
N PHE A 52 -6.50 -3.31 -8.04
CA PHE A 52 -6.82 -4.69 -8.40
C PHE A 52 -7.51 -4.84 -9.77
N SER A 53 -7.47 -3.81 -10.63
CA SER A 53 -8.23 -3.77 -11.90
C SER A 53 -9.76 -3.88 -11.67
N THR A 54 -10.54 -3.87 -12.74
CA THR A 54 -12.01 -4.02 -12.69
C THR A 54 -12.55 -4.76 -13.93
N GLY A 55 -13.82 -5.15 -13.90
CA GLY A 55 -14.49 -5.86 -14.98
C GLY A 55 -13.92 -7.26 -15.23
N ARG A 56 -13.92 -7.70 -16.51
CA ARG A 56 -13.52 -9.07 -16.90
C ARG A 56 -12.06 -9.41 -16.62
N ARG A 57 -11.21 -8.42 -16.35
CA ARG A 57 -9.78 -8.57 -16.07
C ARG A 57 -9.42 -8.09 -14.65
N ALA A 58 -10.41 -8.02 -13.76
CA ALA A 58 -10.18 -7.77 -12.34
C ALA A 58 -9.35 -8.90 -11.72
N CYS A 59 -8.53 -8.56 -10.72
CA CYS A 59 -7.74 -9.54 -9.98
C CYS A 59 -8.69 -10.46 -9.20
N PRO A 60 -8.65 -11.78 -9.44
CA PRO A 60 -9.50 -12.71 -8.70
C PRO A 60 -9.11 -12.80 -7.21
N GLY A 61 -7.88 -12.41 -6.85
CA GLY A 61 -7.34 -12.44 -5.50
C GLY A 61 -7.64 -11.21 -4.64
N THR A 62 -8.46 -10.26 -5.11
CA THR A 62 -8.70 -8.97 -4.43
C THR A 62 -9.04 -9.12 -2.94
N LYS A 63 -10.03 -9.96 -2.62
CA LYS A 63 -10.49 -10.15 -1.23
C LYS A 63 -9.42 -10.78 -0.34
N ILE A 64 -8.73 -11.80 -0.85
CA ILE A 64 -7.70 -12.53 -0.09
C ILE A 64 -6.49 -11.62 0.13
N GLY A 65 -6.00 -10.97 -0.92
CA GLY A 65 -4.86 -10.05 -0.84
C GLY A 65 -5.14 -8.91 0.14
N ALA A 66 -6.31 -8.29 0.05
CA ALA A 66 -6.73 -7.26 0.99
C ALA A 66 -6.70 -7.74 2.45
N SER A 67 -7.36 -8.86 2.76
CA SER A 67 -7.40 -9.40 4.11
C SER A 67 -6.01 -9.75 4.65
N MET A 68 -5.16 -10.36 3.82
CA MET A 68 -3.78 -10.70 4.20
C MET A 68 -2.95 -9.45 4.49
N THR A 69 -2.98 -8.45 3.60
CA THR A 69 -2.22 -7.21 3.76
C THR A 69 -2.68 -6.41 4.97
N ILE A 70 -3.99 -6.26 5.17
CA ILE A 70 -4.55 -5.52 6.31
C ILE A 70 -4.20 -6.22 7.62
N MET A 71 -4.38 -7.55 7.69
CA MET A 71 -4.07 -8.32 8.90
C MET A 71 -2.57 -8.28 9.22
N LEU A 72 -1.70 -8.41 8.21
CA LEU A 72 -0.26 -8.32 8.38
C LEU A 72 0.13 -6.94 8.93
N LEU A 73 -0.33 -5.86 8.29
CA LEU A 73 -0.04 -4.50 8.74
C LEU A 73 -0.55 -4.25 10.16
N ALA A 74 -1.79 -4.66 10.46
CA ALA A 74 -2.36 -4.51 11.80
C ALA A 74 -1.53 -5.22 12.87
N ARG A 75 -1.09 -6.47 12.62
CA ARG A 75 -0.22 -7.21 13.55
C ARG A 75 1.15 -6.57 13.71
N LEU A 76 1.74 -6.07 12.62
CA LEU A 76 3.03 -5.38 12.66
C LEU A 76 2.96 -4.08 13.48
N LEU A 77 1.89 -3.30 13.34
CA LEU A 77 1.68 -2.06 14.09
C LEU A 77 1.29 -2.31 15.55
N GLN A 78 0.51 -3.35 15.82
CA GLN A 78 0.10 -3.73 17.17
C GLN A 78 1.30 -4.30 17.96
N GLY A 79 2.07 -5.16 17.32
CA GLY A 79 3.11 -5.95 17.96
C GLY A 79 4.44 -5.23 18.12
N PHE A 80 4.73 -4.20 17.33
CA PHE A 80 6.07 -3.61 17.31
C PHE A 80 6.06 -2.09 17.27
N GLU A 81 7.04 -1.50 17.96
CA GLU A 81 7.46 -0.12 17.72
C GLU A 81 8.56 -0.11 16.67
N TRP A 82 8.43 0.79 15.69
CA TRP A 82 9.29 0.86 14.52
C TRP A 82 10.22 2.06 14.63
N THR A 83 11.51 1.83 14.45
CA THR A 83 12.54 2.89 14.47
C THR A 83 13.46 2.78 13.27
N LEU A 84 14.13 3.89 12.95
CA LEU A 84 15.20 3.87 11.95
C LEU A 84 16.34 2.95 12.41
N PRO A 85 17.02 2.27 11.48
CA PRO A 85 18.25 1.56 11.79
C PRO A 85 19.31 2.52 12.35
N PRO A 86 20.20 2.05 13.25
CA PRO A 86 21.30 2.87 13.77
C PRO A 86 22.11 3.51 12.65
N GLY A 87 22.39 4.81 12.75
CA GLY A 87 23.14 5.56 11.74
C GLY A 87 22.34 5.98 10.51
N THR A 88 21.02 5.71 10.45
CA THR A 88 20.15 6.17 9.37
C THR A 88 19.34 7.38 9.82
N SER A 89 19.46 8.52 9.13
CA SER A 89 18.69 9.74 9.42
C SER A 89 17.34 9.78 8.71
N GLN A 90 17.23 9.15 7.53
CA GLN A 90 16.01 9.08 6.73
C GLN A 90 16.01 7.83 5.85
N ILE A 91 14.81 7.35 5.50
CA ILE A 91 14.63 6.24 4.55
C ILE A 91 14.38 6.83 3.16
N GLU A 92 15.20 6.44 2.19
CA GLU A 92 14.99 6.79 0.79
C GLU A 92 13.98 5.84 0.13
N LEU A 93 12.89 6.41 -0.40
CA LEU A 93 11.87 5.67 -1.15
C LEU A 93 12.10 5.86 -2.66
N VAL A 94 12.97 5.03 -3.23
CA VAL A 94 13.26 5.05 -4.67
C VAL A 94 12.53 3.89 -5.34
N SER A 95 11.67 4.16 -6.32
CA SER A 95 11.01 3.13 -7.12
C SER A 95 11.97 2.50 -8.11
N ALA A 96 11.85 1.20 -8.36
CA ALA A 96 12.48 0.58 -9.50
C ALA A 96 11.84 1.11 -10.80
N GLU A 97 12.63 1.19 -11.88
CA GLU A 97 12.17 1.70 -13.17
C GLU A 97 11.23 0.71 -13.90
N SER A 98 11.45 -0.59 -13.69
CA SER A 98 10.80 -1.64 -14.48
C SER A 98 9.55 -2.25 -13.83
N ASN A 99 9.26 -1.92 -12.57
CA ASN A 99 8.18 -2.53 -11.81
C ASN A 99 7.70 -1.63 -10.66
N LEU A 100 6.76 -2.14 -9.85
CA LEU A 100 6.17 -1.41 -8.71
C LEU A 100 6.93 -1.63 -7.38
N PHE A 101 8.10 -2.27 -7.41
CA PHE A 101 8.91 -2.51 -6.21
C PHE A 101 9.85 -1.33 -5.95
N MET A 102 10.37 -1.27 -4.73
CA MET A 102 11.44 -0.34 -4.39
C MET A 102 12.76 -0.80 -5.03
N ALA A 103 13.56 0.16 -5.51
CA ALA A 103 14.88 -0.08 -6.07
C ALA A 103 15.87 -0.59 -5.02
N LYS A 104 15.66 -0.19 -3.75
CA LYS A 104 16.44 -0.66 -2.59
C LYS A 104 15.51 -1.31 -1.58
N PRO A 105 15.93 -2.38 -0.87
CA PRO A 105 15.16 -2.95 0.23
C PRO A 105 14.88 -1.91 1.32
N LEU A 106 13.67 -1.92 1.88
CA LEU A 106 13.33 -1.11 3.05
C LEU A 106 13.79 -1.85 4.31
N VAL A 107 14.64 -1.19 5.10
CA VAL A 107 15.16 -1.74 6.34
C VAL A 107 14.67 -0.87 7.51
N ALA A 108 14.11 -1.52 8.51
CA ALA A 108 13.67 -0.88 9.75
C ALA A 108 14.07 -1.73 10.95
N SER A 109 14.32 -1.08 12.08
CA SER A 109 14.50 -1.74 13.36
C SER A 109 13.18 -1.80 14.10
N VAL A 110 12.94 -2.89 14.83
CA VAL A 110 11.71 -3.10 15.57
C VAL A 110 11.99 -3.43 17.02
N LYS A 111 11.13 -2.96 17.92
CA LYS A 111 11.10 -3.34 19.33
C LYS A 111 9.75 -3.95 19.67
N PRO A 112 9.69 -5.08 20.41
CA PRO A 112 8.43 -5.63 20.89
C PRO A 112 7.67 -4.58 21.72
N ARG A 113 6.40 -4.32 21.37
CA ARG A 113 5.51 -3.38 22.07
C ARG A 113 4.67 -4.04 23.16
N LEU A 114 4.38 -5.33 23.01
CA LEU A 114 3.50 -6.11 23.89
C LEU A 114 4.32 -6.88 24.94
N ALA A 115 3.62 -7.47 25.92
CA ALA A 115 4.26 -8.32 26.91
C ALA A 115 4.90 -9.56 26.24
N PRO A 116 6.07 -10.05 26.72
CA PRO A 116 6.81 -11.14 26.06
C PRO A 116 6.02 -12.43 25.83
N HIS A 117 5.08 -12.75 26.72
CA HIS A 117 4.26 -13.97 26.62
C HIS A 117 3.20 -13.92 25.51
N LEU A 118 2.93 -12.75 24.93
CA LEU A 118 2.01 -12.57 23.80
C LEU A 118 2.69 -12.85 22.45
N TYR A 119 4.02 -13.00 22.42
CA TYR A 119 4.74 -13.42 21.24
C TYR A 119 4.84 -14.94 21.21
N PRO A 120 4.65 -15.56 20.03
CA PRO A 120 4.93 -16.99 19.90
C PRO A 120 6.40 -17.22 20.25
N LYS A 121 6.64 -18.16 21.16
CA LYS A 121 8.01 -18.60 21.47
C LYS A 121 8.58 -19.18 20.18
N MET A 122 9.57 -18.51 19.60
CA MET A 122 10.31 -19.05 18.47
C MET A 122 11.06 -20.29 18.98
N GLN A 123 10.55 -21.47 18.65
CA GLN A 123 11.35 -22.68 18.66
C GLN A 123 12.25 -22.58 17.43
N ILE A 124 13.51 -22.21 17.65
CA ILE A 124 14.57 -22.30 16.65
C ILE A 124 15.23 -23.67 16.81
#